data_AF-A0A2G5SHF1-F1
#
_entry.id   AF-A0A2G5SHF1-F1
#
_cell.length_a   1.000
_cell.length_b   1.000
_cell.length_c   1.000
_cell.angle_alpha   90.00
_cell.angle_beta   90.00
_cell.angle_gamma   90.00
#
_symmetry.space_group_name_H-M   'P 1'
#
loop_
_entity.id
_entity.type
_entity.pdbx_description
1 polymer ?
#
loop_
_entity_poly.entity_id
_entity_poly.type
_entity_poly.pdbx_seq_one_letter_code
_entity_poly.pdbx_strand_id
1 'polypeptide(L)'
;MLKKPTTRCLNSSSFQLYKQRLNGSSTTEGRGWTRMRPQGHSEEDYAPYGSQPKTPFILLIFKLSDTKQRVVHFEGFARNVENDVRFSELPIGKLAKTENWFISFRKTVENNETSYAPCIYNRYGSEDVVHQIDVLFKLKNRNKEIEDKFLIKYSLELKNNYCAMGRSISVLDLMNSKSGWLDENGTISVEYGIRVKALKEYNQIWRFNFYDKISKNEIIHMEPNMSLGRFFIPRFYGHKEILNFHTNYFDGISDDSVFQLPRCDPVSAPDICFQIAHGVQMKDFYLTHVINAADLFKLWNVARYCELKIIEALELESVGNQTIEDLGIFGYDFAFQTAASFYVYCSKFRMRRLAGVVLRNMNSEKEMRDFMKEISGYASLLSGEAIKMLVRKIFDFYT
;
A
#
# COMPACT_ATOMS: atom_id res chain seq x y z
N MET A 1 27.77 -14.96 30.55
CA MET A 1 27.18 -16.03 29.71
C MET A 1 25.88 -15.53 29.10
N LEU A 2 25.92 -15.04 27.85
CA LEU A 2 24.75 -14.53 27.13
C LEU A 2 24.05 -15.68 26.40
N LYS A 3 22.76 -15.90 26.68
CA LYS A 3 21.92 -16.89 26.00
C LYS A 3 21.71 -16.47 24.54
N LYS A 4 21.95 -17.40 23.60
CA LYS A 4 21.68 -17.24 22.16
C LYS A 4 20.19 -16.94 21.90
N PRO A 5 19.83 -16.18 20.85
CA PRO A 5 18.44 -15.98 20.46
C PRO A 5 17.87 -17.28 19.92
N THR A 6 16.83 -17.79 20.57
CA THR A 6 15.99 -18.87 20.07
C THR A 6 15.21 -18.40 18.84
N THR A 7 15.44 -19.05 17.69
CA THR A 7 14.52 -19.04 16.56
C THR A 7 13.16 -19.60 17.01
N ARG A 8 12.20 -18.72 17.31
CA ARG A 8 10.81 -19.13 17.51
C ARG A 8 10.14 -19.29 16.15
N CYS A 9 9.79 -20.54 15.84
CA CYS A 9 8.83 -20.87 14.79
C CYS A 9 7.47 -20.26 15.17
N LEU A 10 6.97 -19.32 14.37
CA LEU A 10 5.60 -18.82 14.48
C LEU A 10 4.65 -19.93 14.03
N ASN A 11 3.99 -20.58 15.00
CA ASN A 11 2.89 -21.52 14.79
C ASN A 11 1.57 -20.74 14.59
N SER A 12 1.48 -19.91 13.55
CA SER A 12 0.18 -19.41 13.08
C SER A 12 -0.32 -20.29 11.93
N SER A 13 -1.62 -20.58 11.91
CA SER A 13 -2.27 -21.37 10.85
C SER A 13 -2.08 -20.72 9.46
N SER A 14 -1.93 -19.41 9.41
CA SER A 14 -1.61 -18.63 8.22
C SER A 14 -0.20 -18.96 7.66
N PHE A 15 0.78 -19.19 8.53
CA PHE A 15 2.16 -19.51 8.13
C PHE A 15 2.33 -20.97 7.68
N GLN A 16 1.57 -21.90 8.27
CA GLN A 16 1.51 -23.31 7.84
C GLN A 16 0.90 -23.46 6.43
N LEU A 17 -0.16 -22.69 6.12
CA LEU A 17 -0.78 -22.68 4.78
C LEU A 17 0.16 -22.14 3.70
N TYR A 18 1.00 -21.15 4.05
CA TYR A 18 2.02 -20.58 3.18
C TYR A 18 3.14 -21.60 2.85
N LYS A 19 3.61 -22.37 3.84
CA LYS A 19 4.58 -23.46 3.62
C LYS A 19 4.03 -24.61 2.78
N GLN A 20 2.77 -25.03 3.01
CA GLN A 20 2.16 -26.13 2.25
C GLN A 20 2.03 -25.82 0.76
N ARG A 21 1.78 -24.56 0.39
CA ARG A 21 1.68 -24.13 -1.02
C ARG A 21 3.02 -23.95 -1.72
N LEU A 22 4.09 -23.66 -0.97
CA LEU A 22 5.46 -23.66 -1.51
C LEU A 22 5.97 -25.08 -1.80
N ASN A 23 5.53 -26.09 -1.04
CA ASN A 23 5.98 -27.48 -1.20
C ASN A 23 5.15 -28.29 -2.21
N GLY A 24 4.04 -27.74 -2.73
CA GLY A 24 3.10 -28.45 -3.61
C GLY A 24 3.29 -28.21 -5.11
N SER A 25 4.27 -27.39 -5.53
CA SER A 25 4.57 -27.15 -6.94
C SER A 25 5.74 -28.03 -7.39
N SER A 26 5.44 -29.30 -7.67
CA SER A 26 6.35 -30.20 -8.37
C SER A 26 6.13 -30.07 -9.88
N THR A 27 6.66 -29.03 -10.50
CA THR A 27 7.00 -29.08 -11.94
C THR A 27 8.29 -28.29 -12.14
N THR A 28 9.25 -29.01 -12.71
CA THR A 28 10.64 -28.66 -13.00
C THR A 28 10.80 -27.33 -13.73
N GLU A 29 11.30 -26.31 -13.03
CA GLU A 29 12.18 -25.25 -13.56
C GLU A 29 12.70 -24.42 -12.38
N GLY A 30 13.69 -24.98 -11.68
CA GLY A 30 14.36 -24.33 -10.57
C GLY A 30 15.65 -23.67 -11.01
N ARG A 31 15.72 -22.33 -10.99
CA ARG A 31 16.91 -21.55 -10.59
C ARG A 31 16.48 -20.19 -10.01
N GLY A 32 16.94 -19.89 -8.80
CA GLY A 32 17.12 -18.51 -8.31
C GLY A 32 16.10 -17.97 -7.30
N TRP A 33 16.12 -18.46 -6.06
CA TRP A 33 15.55 -17.73 -4.91
C TRP A 33 16.62 -17.53 -3.84
N THR A 34 16.97 -16.27 -3.54
CA THR A 34 17.79 -15.92 -2.37
C THR A 34 16.97 -15.04 -1.43
N ARG A 35 16.63 -15.59 -0.27
CA ARG A 35 16.16 -14.84 0.91
C ARG A 35 17.27 -13.90 1.35
N MET A 36 17.04 -12.58 1.42
CA MET A 36 18.00 -11.66 2.04
C MET A 36 18.17 -12.03 3.52
N ARG A 37 19.32 -12.63 3.87
CA ARG A 37 19.75 -12.79 5.26
C ARG A 37 20.30 -11.45 5.78
N PRO A 38 20.24 -11.19 7.10
CA PRO A 38 21.02 -10.14 7.73
C PRO A 38 22.51 -10.43 7.48
N GLN A 39 23.26 -9.47 6.94
CA GLN A 39 24.65 -9.66 6.53
C GLN A 39 25.59 -10.01 7.70
N GLY A 40 26.43 -11.02 7.46
CA GLY A 40 27.77 -11.17 8.03
C GLY A 40 28.71 -11.66 6.93
N HIS A 41 29.72 -10.84 6.64
CA HIS A 41 30.97 -11.05 5.87
C HIS A 41 31.00 -11.78 4.49
N SER A 42 31.65 -11.06 3.56
CA SER A 42 32.41 -11.43 2.34
C SER A 42 31.75 -12.20 1.18
N GLU A 43 31.94 -11.56 0.01
CA GLU A 43 32.06 -12.07 -1.38
C GLU A 43 30.88 -12.84 -2.01
N GLU A 44 30.21 -12.22 -2.98
CA GLU A 44 30.33 -12.55 -4.42
C GLU A 44 29.41 -11.68 -5.28
N ASP A 45 29.86 -11.44 -6.51
CA ASP A 45 29.45 -10.41 -7.46
C ASP A 45 28.45 -10.89 -8.54
N TYR A 46 27.92 -9.89 -9.27
CA TYR A 46 27.36 -9.93 -10.64
C TYR A 46 26.14 -10.82 -10.95
N ALA A 47 24.99 -10.16 -11.14
CA ALA A 47 23.96 -10.61 -12.09
C ALA A 47 23.61 -9.45 -13.04
N PRO A 48 23.46 -9.71 -14.36
CA PRO A 48 23.24 -8.67 -15.36
C PRO A 48 21.83 -8.07 -15.25
N TYR A 49 21.76 -6.78 -15.56
CA TYR A 49 20.53 -6.02 -15.73
C TYR A 49 19.66 -6.66 -16.83
N GLY A 50 18.36 -6.83 -16.55
CA GLY A 50 17.38 -7.23 -17.57
C GLY A 50 16.48 -8.40 -17.21
N SER A 51 15.94 -8.46 -16.00
CA SER A 51 14.67 -9.16 -15.79
C SER A 51 13.90 -8.51 -14.65
N GLN A 52 12.65 -8.14 -14.93
CA GLN A 52 11.76 -7.54 -13.96
C GLN A 52 11.57 -8.48 -12.76
N PRO A 53 11.76 -8.02 -11.52
CA PRO A 53 11.39 -8.82 -10.37
C PRO A 53 9.86 -8.92 -10.33
N LYS A 54 9.33 -10.10 -10.68
CA LYS A 54 7.96 -10.50 -10.37
C LYS A 54 7.86 -10.57 -8.85
N THR A 55 7.40 -9.49 -8.24
CA THR A 55 7.16 -9.43 -6.80
C THR A 55 6.10 -10.47 -6.46
N PRO A 56 6.36 -11.41 -5.52
CA PRO A 56 5.31 -12.31 -5.08
C PRO A 56 4.27 -11.46 -4.37
N PHE A 57 3.09 -11.30 -5.00
CA PHE A 57 1.92 -10.77 -4.33
C PHE A 57 1.71 -11.60 -3.06
N ILE A 58 1.89 -10.97 -1.90
CA ILE A 58 1.48 -11.57 -0.63
C ILE A 58 -0.05 -11.65 -0.69
N LEU A 59 -0.55 -12.84 -1.00
CA LEU A 59 -1.97 -13.14 -1.02
C LEU A 59 -2.43 -13.26 0.44
N LEU A 60 -2.72 -12.12 1.09
CA LEU A 60 -3.32 -12.13 2.41
C LEU A 60 -4.75 -12.69 2.29
N ILE A 61 -4.97 -13.86 2.88
CA ILE A 61 -6.28 -14.47 3.01
C ILE A 61 -6.94 -13.84 4.24
N PHE A 62 -7.71 -12.76 4.02
CA PHE A 62 -8.44 -12.08 5.09
C PHE A 62 -9.80 -12.73 5.39
N LYS A 63 -10.21 -12.70 6.66
CA LYS A 63 -11.51 -13.21 7.12
C LYS A 63 -12.60 -12.13 7.01
N LEU A 64 -13.84 -12.57 6.79
CA LEU A 64 -15.03 -11.72 6.60
C LEU A 64 -15.43 -10.86 7.80
N SER A 65 -14.94 -11.20 8.99
CA SER A 65 -15.15 -10.46 10.25
C SER A 65 -14.67 -9.01 10.20
N ASP A 66 -13.92 -8.66 9.17
CA ASP A 66 -13.18 -7.41 9.01
C ASP A 66 -13.91 -6.39 8.11
N THR A 67 -15.19 -6.66 7.80
CA THR A 67 -16.05 -5.76 7.02
C THR A 67 -16.97 -4.98 7.95
N LYS A 68 -17.34 -3.73 7.59
CA LYS A 68 -18.42 -3.01 8.30
C LYS A 68 -19.74 -3.72 7.99
N GLN A 69 -20.07 -4.73 8.79
CA GLN A 69 -21.35 -5.44 8.68
C GLN A 69 -22.44 -4.58 9.32
N ARG A 70 -23.48 -4.29 8.55
CA ARG A 70 -24.66 -3.56 9.01
C ARG A 70 -25.90 -4.16 8.37
N VAL A 71 -27.01 -4.09 9.11
CA VAL A 71 -28.34 -4.32 8.56
C VAL A 71 -28.95 -2.97 8.23
N VAL A 72 -29.51 -2.85 7.03
CA VAL A 72 -30.31 -1.69 6.61
C VAL A 72 -31.72 -2.14 6.27
N HIS A 73 -32.65 -1.24 6.52
CA HIS A 73 -34.08 -1.43 6.29
C HIS A 73 -34.53 -0.41 5.26
N PHE A 74 -35.15 -0.88 4.18
CA PHE A 74 -35.75 -0.03 3.16
C PHE A 74 -37.24 0.01 3.39
N GLU A 75 -37.67 0.99 4.20
CA GLU A 75 -39.07 1.19 4.54
C GLU A 75 -39.89 1.57 3.30
N GLY A 76 -41.14 1.12 3.25
CA GLY A 76 -42.03 1.38 2.12
C GLY A 76 -41.56 0.75 0.81
N PHE A 77 -40.75 -0.33 0.86
CA PHE A 77 -40.22 -0.98 -0.33
C PHE A 77 -41.33 -1.40 -1.30
N ALA A 78 -42.37 -2.08 -0.80
CA ALA A 78 -43.53 -2.50 -1.58
C ALA A 78 -44.18 -1.32 -2.33
N ARG A 79 -44.43 -0.22 -1.61
CA ARG A 79 -45.00 1.00 -2.17
C ARG A 79 -44.11 1.62 -3.25
N ASN A 80 -42.79 1.62 -3.06
CA ASN A 80 -41.85 2.14 -4.06
C ASN A 80 -41.86 1.29 -5.34
N VAL A 81 -41.95 -0.03 -5.21
CA VAL A 81 -42.10 -0.94 -6.36
C VAL A 81 -43.40 -0.68 -7.11
N GLU A 82 -44.53 -0.55 -6.41
CA GLU A 82 -45.85 -0.33 -7.00
C GLU A 82 -45.94 1.00 -7.77
N ASN A 83 -45.30 2.04 -7.26
CA ASN A 83 -45.33 3.38 -7.86
C ASN A 83 -44.18 3.64 -8.85
N ASP A 84 -43.35 2.64 -9.12
CA ASP A 84 -42.12 2.74 -9.93
C ASP A 84 -41.19 3.89 -9.49
N VAL A 85 -41.06 4.08 -8.18
CA VAL A 85 -40.26 5.16 -7.58
C VAL A 85 -38.86 4.65 -7.28
N ARG A 86 -37.86 5.51 -7.56
CA ARG A 86 -36.46 5.23 -7.22
C ARG A 86 -36.29 5.07 -5.71
N PHE A 87 -35.61 4.00 -5.30
CA PHE A 87 -35.28 3.77 -3.90
C PHE A 87 -34.35 4.85 -3.33
N SER A 88 -34.57 5.18 -2.07
CA SER A 88 -33.68 6.03 -1.30
C SER A 88 -32.28 5.43 -1.21
N GLU A 89 -31.32 6.31 -1.00
CA GLU A 89 -29.91 5.96 -0.93
C GLU A 89 -29.46 6.10 0.51
N LEU A 90 -29.07 4.98 1.11
CA LEU A 90 -28.69 4.95 2.50
C LEU A 90 -27.18 5.12 2.60
N PRO A 91 -26.67 6.14 3.30
CA PRO A 91 -25.24 6.39 3.37
C PRO A 91 -24.54 5.30 4.21
N ILE A 92 -23.50 4.69 3.64
CA ILE A 92 -22.59 3.78 4.33
C ILE A 92 -21.53 4.59 5.11
N GLY A 93 -21.18 5.77 4.57
CA GLY A 93 -20.21 6.70 5.13
C GLY A 93 -18.88 6.70 4.37
N LYS A 94 -17.80 6.96 5.09
CA LYS A 94 -16.43 7.06 4.53
C LYS A 94 -15.74 5.69 4.51
N LEU A 95 -15.13 5.35 3.37
CA LEU A 95 -14.28 4.18 3.15
C LEU A 95 -13.10 4.58 2.26
N ALA A 96 -11.89 4.14 2.60
CA ALA A 96 -10.65 4.40 1.86
C ALA A 96 -10.40 5.87 1.54
N LYS A 97 -10.61 6.77 2.52
CA LYS A 97 -10.64 8.24 2.37
C LYS A 97 -11.75 8.82 1.48
N THR A 98 -12.44 7.99 0.71
CA THR A 98 -13.53 8.42 -0.15
C THR A 98 -14.83 8.49 0.65
N GLU A 99 -15.50 9.63 0.60
CA GLU A 99 -16.84 9.81 1.18
C GLU A 99 -17.90 9.30 0.19
N ASN A 100 -19.18 9.37 0.57
CA ASN A 100 -20.29 9.13 -0.35
C ASN A 100 -20.42 7.71 -0.90
N TRP A 101 -20.14 6.72 -0.05
CA TRP A 101 -20.58 5.35 -0.29
C TRP A 101 -22.04 5.19 0.11
N PHE A 102 -22.83 4.55 -0.75
CA PHE A 102 -24.26 4.32 -0.55
C PHE A 102 -24.62 2.87 -0.79
N ILE A 103 -25.69 2.43 -0.11
CA ILE A 103 -26.43 1.23 -0.44
C ILE A 103 -27.84 1.63 -0.91
N SER A 104 -28.31 1.02 -1.99
CA SER A 104 -29.67 1.19 -2.49
C SER A 104 -30.15 -0.09 -3.18
N PHE A 105 -31.29 -0.04 -3.85
CA PHE A 105 -31.78 -1.09 -4.74
C PHE A 105 -31.80 -0.62 -6.18
N ARG A 106 -31.43 -1.51 -7.10
CA ARG A 106 -31.47 -1.25 -8.54
C ARG A 106 -32.49 -2.15 -9.21
N LYS A 107 -33.34 -1.54 -10.03
CA LYS A 107 -34.30 -2.21 -10.91
C LYS A 107 -33.57 -2.71 -12.15
N THR A 108 -33.83 -3.96 -12.52
CA THR A 108 -33.44 -4.53 -13.81
C THR A 108 -34.69 -5.08 -14.49
N VAL A 109 -34.84 -4.81 -15.79
CA VAL A 109 -35.93 -5.32 -16.62
C VAL A 109 -35.32 -6.12 -17.76
N GLU A 110 -35.52 -7.43 -17.74
CA GLU A 110 -35.02 -8.36 -18.75
C GLU A 110 -36.17 -9.30 -19.15
N ASN A 111 -36.41 -9.52 -20.44
CA ASN A 111 -37.44 -10.43 -20.95
C ASN A 111 -38.85 -10.20 -20.35
N ASN A 112 -39.25 -8.94 -20.14
CA ASN A 112 -40.49 -8.53 -19.45
C ASN A 112 -40.58 -8.92 -17.96
N GLU A 113 -39.52 -9.47 -17.38
CA GLU A 113 -39.41 -9.71 -15.94
C GLU A 113 -38.70 -8.53 -15.28
N THR A 114 -39.34 -7.99 -14.25
CA THR A 114 -38.70 -6.99 -13.39
C THR A 114 -38.11 -7.68 -12.18
N SER A 115 -36.86 -7.34 -11.87
CA SER A 115 -36.19 -7.79 -10.65
C SER A 115 -35.49 -6.63 -9.94
N TYR A 116 -35.26 -6.82 -8.65
CA TYR A 116 -34.57 -5.87 -7.80
C TYR A 116 -33.39 -6.55 -7.11
N ALA A 117 -32.25 -5.85 -7.06
CA ALA A 117 -31.08 -6.29 -6.32
C ALA A 117 -30.55 -5.17 -5.45
N PRO A 118 -30.08 -5.46 -4.22
CA PRO A 118 -29.35 -4.47 -3.44
C PRO A 118 -28.03 -4.15 -4.15
N CYS A 119 -27.57 -2.91 -4.04
CA CYS A 119 -26.34 -2.50 -4.69
C CYS A 119 -25.57 -1.49 -3.84
N ILE A 120 -24.25 -1.59 -3.87
CA ILE A 120 -23.34 -0.64 -3.21
C ILE A 120 -22.56 0.09 -4.29
N TYR A 121 -22.46 1.41 -4.17
CA TYR A 121 -21.70 2.26 -5.09
C TYR A 121 -21.14 3.48 -4.38
N ASN A 122 -20.18 4.12 -5.04
CA ASN A 122 -19.68 5.43 -4.67
C ASN A 122 -20.15 6.46 -5.71
N ARG A 123 -20.73 7.58 -5.24
CA ARG A 123 -21.38 8.60 -6.10
C ARG A 123 -20.48 9.77 -6.50
N TYR A 124 -19.27 9.89 -5.97
CA TYR A 124 -18.47 11.09 -6.18
C TYR A 124 -16.98 10.79 -6.30
N GLY A 125 -16.37 11.33 -7.36
CA GLY A 125 -14.95 11.24 -7.64
C GLY A 125 -14.72 11.16 -9.15
N SER A 126 -13.46 11.19 -9.58
CA SER A 126 -13.15 10.94 -11.00
C SER A 126 -13.56 9.51 -11.38
N GLU A 127 -14.07 9.34 -12.60
CA GLU A 127 -14.32 8.04 -13.21
C GLU A 127 -13.04 7.20 -13.37
N ASP A 128 -11.87 7.84 -13.29
CA ASP A 128 -10.56 7.18 -13.32
C ASP A 128 -10.21 6.46 -12.02
N VAL A 129 -10.91 6.76 -10.92
CA VAL A 129 -10.66 6.09 -9.65
C VAL A 129 -11.34 4.72 -9.65
N VAL A 130 -10.54 3.68 -9.48
CA VAL A 130 -10.99 2.28 -9.39
C VAL A 130 -10.71 1.75 -8.00
N HIS A 131 -11.73 1.18 -7.36
CA HIS A 131 -11.62 0.58 -6.04
C HIS A 131 -11.60 -0.94 -6.18
N GLN A 132 -10.58 -1.61 -5.65
CA GLN A 132 -10.63 -3.05 -5.49
C GLN A 132 -11.36 -3.35 -4.18
N ILE A 133 -12.55 -3.92 -4.26
CA ILE A 133 -13.43 -4.10 -3.09
C ILE A 133 -13.81 -5.56 -2.89
N ASP A 134 -14.08 -5.91 -1.63
CA ASP A 134 -14.82 -7.11 -1.24
C ASP A 134 -16.20 -6.68 -0.76
N VAL A 135 -17.23 -7.35 -1.25
CA VAL A 135 -18.62 -7.08 -0.88
C VAL A 135 -19.32 -8.35 -0.42
N LEU A 136 -20.28 -8.15 0.47
CA LEU A 136 -21.22 -9.14 0.96
C LEU A 136 -22.61 -8.54 0.92
N PHE A 137 -23.56 -9.31 0.40
CA PHE A 137 -24.98 -9.03 0.52
C PHE A 137 -25.69 -10.26 1.03
N LYS A 138 -26.60 -10.06 1.97
CA LYS A 138 -27.51 -11.08 2.48
C LYS A 138 -28.89 -10.46 2.64
N LEU A 139 -29.82 -10.85 1.79
CA LEU A 139 -31.22 -10.42 1.89
C LEU A 139 -31.89 -11.21 3.01
N LYS A 140 -32.47 -10.50 3.99
CA LYS A 140 -33.14 -11.14 5.12
C LYS A 140 -34.47 -11.74 4.69
N ASN A 141 -34.73 -12.94 5.17
CA ASN A 141 -35.97 -13.66 4.90
C ASN A 141 -36.46 -14.34 6.19
N ARG A 142 -37.77 -14.50 6.34
CA ARG A 142 -38.35 -15.28 7.45
C ARG A 142 -37.87 -16.73 7.47
N ASN A 143 -37.53 -17.31 6.32
CA ASN A 143 -36.92 -18.61 6.18
C ASN A 143 -35.39 -18.49 6.03
N LYS A 144 -34.66 -18.97 7.05
CA LYS A 144 -33.19 -18.92 7.10
C LYS A 144 -32.50 -19.71 5.98
N GLU A 145 -33.07 -20.82 5.52
CA GLU A 145 -32.48 -21.61 4.42
C GLU A 145 -32.52 -20.85 3.09
N ILE A 146 -33.57 -20.04 2.89
CA ILE A 146 -33.67 -19.15 1.73
C ILE A 146 -32.69 -17.98 1.89
N GLU A 147 -32.60 -17.40 3.09
CA GLU A 147 -31.65 -16.32 3.42
C GLU A 147 -30.22 -16.68 3.01
N ASP A 148 -29.76 -17.90 3.35
CA ASP A 148 -28.40 -18.36 3.06
C ASP A 148 -28.17 -18.62 1.56
N LYS A 149 -29.21 -18.98 0.79
CA LYS A 149 -29.12 -19.04 -0.68
C LYS A 149 -28.95 -17.67 -1.32
N PHE A 150 -29.43 -16.61 -0.66
CA PHE A 150 -29.29 -15.23 -1.12
C PHE A 150 -28.09 -14.49 -0.52
N LEU A 151 -27.27 -15.19 0.27
CA LEU A 151 -25.94 -14.72 0.61
C LEU A 151 -25.05 -14.78 -0.64
N ILE A 152 -24.43 -13.64 -0.96
CA ILE A 152 -23.39 -13.56 -1.98
C ILE A 152 -22.20 -12.80 -1.43
N LYS A 153 -21.01 -13.32 -1.69
CA LYS A 153 -19.73 -12.68 -1.37
C LYS A 153 -18.82 -12.79 -2.57
N TYR A 154 -18.24 -11.67 -2.97
CA TYR A 154 -17.30 -11.64 -4.08
C TYR A 154 -16.37 -10.43 -3.99
N SER A 155 -15.34 -10.44 -4.82
CA SER A 155 -14.41 -9.33 -5.00
C SER A 155 -14.56 -8.79 -6.41
N LEU A 156 -14.42 -7.48 -6.57
CA LEU A 156 -14.45 -6.82 -7.87
C LEU A 156 -13.63 -5.53 -7.86
N GLU A 157 -13.34 -5.04 -9.06
CA GLU A 157 -12.88 -3.68 -9.29
C GLU A 157 -14.10 -2.81 -9.61
N LEU A 158 -14.34 -1.78 -8.79
CA LEU A 158 -15.49 -0.90 -8.86
C LEU A 158 -15.03 0.53 -9.18
N LYS A 159 -15.41 1.00 -10.36
CA LYS A 159 -15.30 2.42 -10.74
C LYS A 159 -16.34 3.26 -9.99
N ASN A 160 -16.06 4.54 -9.82
CA ASN A 160 -17.07 5.49 -9.35
C ASN A 160 -18.30 5.48 -10.26
N ASN A 161 -19.49 5.67 -9.69
CA ASN A 161 -20.79 5.60 -10.35
C ASN A 161 -21.22 4.20 -10.88
N TYR A 162 -20.36 3.19 -10.77
CA TYR A 162 -20.73 1.79 -10.97
C TYR A 162 -21.15 1.17 -9.64
N CYS A 163 -21.95 0.10 -9.71
CA CYS A 163 -22.47 -0.56 -8.52
C CYS A 163 -22.06 -2.04 -8.45
N ALA A 164 -21.65 -2.46 -7.25
CA ALA A 164 -21.56 -3.85 -6.88
C ALA A 164 -22.96 -4.37 -6.54
N MET A 165 -23.45 -5.35 -7.29
CA MET A 165 -24.81 -5.88 -7.20
C MET A 165 -24.90 -7.12 -6.32
N GLY A 166 -25.91 -7.20 -5.46
CA GLY A 166 -26.31 -8.44 -4.81
C GLY A 166 -27.08 -9.37 -5.77
N ARG A 167 -27.65 -10.44 -5.22
CA ARG A 167 -28.56 -11.29 -6.00
C ARG A 167 -29.85 -10.53 -6.28
N SER A 168 -30.36 -10.67 -7.50
CA SER A 168 -31.67 -10.16 -7.89
C SER A 168 -32.78 -11.08 -7.38
N ILE A 169 -33.92 -10.47 -7.03
CA ILE A 169 -35.17 -11.16 -6.71
C ILE A 169 -36.23 -10.64 -7.68
N SER A 170 -37.02 -11.56 -8.25
CA SER A 170 -38.14 -11.19 -9.11
C SER A 170 -39.18 -10.38 -8.31
N VAL A 171 -39.85 -9.43 -8.96
CA VAL A 171 -40.92 -8.66 -8.31
C VAL A 171 -42.05 -9.57 -7.83
N LEU A 172 -42.36 -10.62 -8.58
CA LEU A 172 -43.40 -11.58 -8.24
C LEU A 172 -43.08 -12.32 -6.93
N ASP A 173 -41.85 -12.77 -6.75
CA ASP A 173 -41.42 -13.42 -5.51
C ASP A 173 -41.35 -12.42 -4.36
N LEU A 174 -40.84 -11.21 -4.62
CA LEU A 174 -40.64 -10.20 -3.60
C LEU A 174 -41.98 -9.70 -3.03
N MET A 175 -42.97 -9.46 -3.89
CA MET A 175 -44.29 -8.94 -3.51
C MET A 175 -45.25 -10.04 -3.01
N ASN A 176 -44.89 -11.31 -3.13
CA ASN A 176 -45.69 -12.41 -2.59
C ASN A 176 -45.60 -12.42 -1.05
N SER A 177 -46.71 -12.15 -0.36
CA SER A 177 -46.75 -12.12 1.10
C SER A 177 -46.31 -13.43 1.79
N LYS A 178 -46.33 -14.56 1.07
CA LYS A 178 -45.87 -15.86 1.56
C LYS A 178 -44.36 -16.10 1.39
N SER A 179 -43.65 -15.28 0.61
CA SER A 179 -42.22 -15.47 0.32
C SER A 179 -41.30 -15.13 1.48
N GLY A 180 -41.79 -14.31 2.43
CA GLY A 180 -41.06 -13.92 3.64
C GLY A 180 -39.95 -12.90 3.43
N TRP A 181 -39.87 -12.26 2.25
CA TRP A 181 -38.90 -11.19 1.95
C TRP A 181 -39.26 -9.85 2.60
N LEU A 182 -40.55 -9.54 2.64
CA LEU A 182 -41.09 -8.32 3.23
C LEU A 182 -41.60 -8.58 4.66
N ASP A 183 -41.38 -7.61 5.54
CA ASP A 183 -42.06 -7.60 6.83
C ASP A 183 -43.53 -7.15 6.70
N GLU A 184 -44.23 -7.08 7.82
CA GLU A 184 -45.64 -6.65 7.87
C GLU A 184 -45.88 -5.20 7.41
N ASN A 185 -44.83 -4.37 7.41
CA ASN A 185 -44.87 -2.98 6.97
C ASN A 185 -44.43 -2.82 5.49
N GLY A 186 -44.17 -3.93 4.79
CA GLY A 186 -43.66 -3.90 3.42
C GLY A 186 -42.20 -3.45 3.31
N THR A 187 -41.42 -3.60 4.39
CA THR A 187 -40.00 -3.27 4.45
C THR A 187 -39.17 -4.48 4.06
N ILE A 188 -38.14 -4.27 3.22
CA ILE A 188 -37.10 -5.27 2.96
C ILE A 188 -35.85 -4.93 3.78
N SER A 189 -35.18 -5.97 4.29
CA SER A 189 -33.97 -5.81 5.09
C SER A 189 -32.77 -6.47 4.42
N VAL A 190 -31.65 -5.76 4.38
CA VAL A 190 -30.40 -6.21 3.76
C VAL A 190 -29.29 -6.13 4.78
N GLU A 191 -28.65 -7.27 5.06
CA GLU A 191 -27.35 -7.28 5.71
C GLU A 191 -26.27 -7.14 4.63
N TYR A 192 -25.37 -6.17 4.80
CA TYR A 192 -24.28 -5.96 3.86
C TYR A 192 -22.95 -5.81 4.59
N GLY A 193 -21.88 -6.13 3.87
CA GLY A 193 -20.51 -5.84 4.26
C GLY A 193 -19.73 -5.30 3.06
N ILE A 194 -18.89 -4.30 3.28
CA ILE A 194 -17.98 -3.78 2.27
C ILE A 194 -16.60 -3.54 2.87
N ARG A 195 -15.57 -3.82 2.09
CA ARG A 195 -14.18 -3.46 2.36
C ARG A 195 -13.50 -3.01 1.08
N VAL A 196 -12.81 -1.88 1.14
CA VAL A 196 -11.90 -1.46 0.06
C VAL A 196 -10.50 -1.98 0.40
N LYS A 197 -9.91 -2.78 -0.48
CA LYS A 197 -8.55 -3.34 -0.30
C LYS A 197 -7.47 -2.44 -0.87
N ALA A 198 -7.75 -1.89 -2.04
CA ALA A 198 -6.83 -1.04 -2.78
C ALA A 198 -7.61 -0.05 -3.63
N LEU A 199 -6.95 1.02 -4.02
CA LEU A 199 -7.46 2.03 -4.94
C LEU A 199 -6.43 2.31 -6.02
N LYS A 200 -6.91 2.55 -7.24
CA LYS A 200 -6.13 3.01 -8.39
C LYS A 200 -6.61 4.40 -8.72
N GLU A 201 -5.72 5.40 -8.62
CA GLU A 201 -6.04 6.80 -8.89
C GLU A 201 -5.51 7.21 -10.28
N TYR A 202 -5.45 8.52 -10.54
CA TYR A 202 -5.03 9.11 -11.81
C TYR A 202 -3.68 8.60 -12.34
N ASN A 203 -2.72 8.32 -11.46
CA ASN A 203 -1.39 7.79 -11.83
C ASN A 203 -1.41 6.33 -12.28
N GLN A 204 -2.58 5.68 -12.30
CA GLN A 204 -2.79 4.29 -12.69
C GLN A 204 -2.00 3.27 -11.85
N ILE A 205 -1.54 3.66 -10.66
CA ILE A 205 -0.82 2.78 -9.73
C ILE A 205 -1.81 2.31 -8.65
N TRP A 206 -1.86 1.00 -8.44
CA TRP A 206 -2.59 0.42 -7.33
C TRP A 206 -1.91 0.73 -6.00
N ARG A 207 -2.67 1.30 -5.07
CA ARG A 207 -2.25 1.60 -3.70
C ARG A 207 -3.11 0.81 -2.73
N PHE A 208 -2.48 0.22 -1.73
CA PHE A 208 -3.19 -0.44 -0.63
C PHE A 208 -3.97 0.58 0.19
N ASN A 209 -5.16 0.19 0.65
CA ASN A 209 -5.97 1.02 1.53
C ASN A 209 -5.47 0.92 2.98
N PHE A 210 -4.69 1.91 3.42
CA PHE A 210 -4.27 2.05 4.83
C PHE A 210 -5.16 2.99 5.63
N TYR A 211 -6.38 3.28 5.18
CA TYR A 211 -7.25 4.30 5.80
C TYR A 211 -8.41 3.74 6.58
N ASP A 212 -8.73 2.47 6.35
CA ASP A 212 -9.78 1.78 7.07
C ASP A 212 -9.19 0.81 8.08
N LYS A 213 -9.74 0.83 9.30
CA LYS A 213 -9.47 -0.17 10.32
C LYS A 213 -10.06 -1.51 9.88
N ILE A 214 -9.20 -2.48 9.60
CA ILE A 214 -9.61 -3.81 9.11
C ILE A 214 -9.91 -4.75 10.28
N SER A 215 -9.08 -4.75 11.33
CA SER A 215 -9.30 -5.56 12.52
C SER A 215 -8.92 -4.77 13.77
N LYS A 216 -9.35 -5.21 14.97
CA LYS A 216 -8.98 -4.55 16.23
C LYS A 216 -7.51 -4.77 16.62
N ASN A 217 -6.85 -5.81 16.11
CA ASN A 217 -5.62 -6.35 16.70
C ASN A 217 -4.36 -6.16 15.83
N GLU A 218 -4.40 -5.36 14.77
CA GLU A 218 -3.33 -5.36 13.75
C GLU A 218 -2.95 -3.95 13.27
N ILE A 219 -2.97 -2.96 14.16
CA ILE A 219 -2.88 -1.57 13.75
C ILE A 219 -1.63 -0.91 14.30
N ILE A 220 -0.86 -0.32 13.39
CA ILE A 220 0.04 0.79 13.72
C ILE A 220 -0.76 2.05 13.44
N HIS A 221 -1.19 2.71 14.51
CA HIS A 221 -1.92 3.96 14.44
C HIS A 221 -0.92 5.08 14.22
N MET A 222 -1.01 5.82 13.12
CA MET A 222 -0.16 6.99 12.91
C MET A 222 -0.98 8.26 12.89
N GLU A 223 -0.62 9.17 13.79
CA GLU A 223 -1.18 10.51 13.86
C GLU A 223 -0.04 11.53 13.67
N PRO A 224 -0.28 12.61 12.90
CA PRO A 224 0.71 13.69 12.80
C PRO A 224 0.84 14.41 14.14
N ASN A 225 2.04 14.90 14.43
CA ASN A 225 2.32 15.70 15.63
C ASN A 225 1.88 17.18 15.51
N MET A 226 1.00 17.53 14.56
CA MET A 226 0.48 18.89 14.40
C MET A 226 -0.98 18.94 13.96
N SER A 227 -1.77 19.71 14.71
CA SER A 227 -2.99 20.36 14.22
C SER A 227 -2.62 21.71 13.58
N LEU A 228 -1.98 21.68 12.40
CA LEU A 228 -1.96 22.87 11.54
C LEU A 228 -3.41 23.12 11.12
N GLY A 229 -3.98 24.26 11.49
CA GLY A 229 -5.42 24.53 11.41
C GLY A 229 -6.12 24.08 10.11
N ARG A 230 -7.41 23.74 10.20
CA ARG A 230 -8.33 23.23 9.14
C ARG A 230 -7.86 22.06 8.25
N PHE A 231 -6.58 21.71 8.19
CA PHE A 231 -6.12 20.57 7.38
C PHE A 231 -6.18 19.29 8.21
N PHE A 232 -7.27 18.56 8.03
CA PHE A 232 -7.45 17.24 8.63
C PHE A 232 -6.49 16.25 7.97
N ILE A 233 -5.45 15.88 8.70
CA ILE A 233 -4.50 14.88 8.26
C ILE A 233 -5.13 13.49 8.48
N PRO A 234 -5.20 12.64 7.43
CA PRO A 234 -5.79 11.32 7.52
C PRO A 234 -5.01 10.42 8.49
N ARG A 235 -5.73 9.68 9.32
CA ARG A 235 -5.17 8.58 10.11
C ARG A 235 -4.78 7.43 9.20
N PHE A 236 -3.67 6.76 9.52
CA PHE A 236 -3.24 5.55 8.84
C PHE A 236 -3.34 4.34 9.76
N TYR A 237 -3.73 3.23 9.16
CA TYR A 237 -3.82 1.90 9.73
C TYR A 237 -2.80 1.05 8.98
N GLY A 238 -1.56 1.05 9.47
CA GLY A 238 -0.55 0.13 8.96
C GLY A 238 -0.84 -1.28 9.48
N HIS A 239 -0.94 -2.26 8.60
CA HIS A 239 -1.12 -3.66 9.02
C HIS A 239 0.17 -4.17 9.65
N LYS A 240 0.15 -4.31 10.97
CA LYS A 240 1.32 -4.69 11.77
C LYS A 240 1.96 -5.98 11.28
N GLU A 241 1.17 -6.99 10.92
CA GLU A 241 1.71 -8.26 10.39
C GLU A 241 2.54 -8.05 9.11
N ILE A 242 2.08 -7.18 8.22
CA ILE A 242 2.75 -6.93 6.96
C ILE A 242 3.98 -6.04 7.18
N LEU A 243 3.90 -5.05 8.07
CA LEU A 243 5.04 -4.20 8.40
C LEU A 243 6.13 -4.96 9.16
N ASN A 244 5.76 -5.88 10.05
CA ASN A 244 6.69 -6.75 10.78
C ASN A 244 7.48 -7.69 9.87
N PHE A 245 6.99 -7.96 8.66
CA PHE A 245 7.77 -8.68 7.66
C PHE A 245 8.99 -7.88 7.17
N HIS A 246 8.88 -6.55 7.15
CA HIS A 246 9.91 -5.65 6.60
C HIS A 246 10.80 -5.01 7.67
N THR A 247 10.33 -4.91 8.92
CA THR A 247 11.05 -4.25 10.01
C THR A 247 10.69 -4.84 11.37
N ASN A 248 11.64 -4.87 12.29
CA ASN A 248 11.40 -5.20 13.70
C ASN A 248 11.11 -3.95 14.56
N TYR A 249 11.01 -2.77 13.95
CA TYR A 249 10.76 -1.51 14.65
C TYR A 249 9.48 -1.55 15.49
N PHE A 250 8.48 -2.33 15.05
CA PHE A 250 7.19 -2.45 15.72
C PHE A 250 7.11 -3.62 16.72
N ASP A 251 8.21 -4.34 16.94
CA ASP A 251 8.27 -5.44 17.90
C ASP A 251 8.08 -4.94 19.34
N GLY A 252 7.22 -5.62 20.09
CA GLY A 252 6.94 -5.28 21.50
C GLY A 252 6.03 -4.06 21.69
N ILE A 253 5.56 -3.43 20.61
CA ILE A 253 4.62 -2.31 20.69
C ILE A 253 3.19 -2.83 20.81
N SER A 254 2.40 -2.28 21.74
CA SER A 254 0.99 -2.65 21.94
C SER A 254 0.16 -2.34 20.69
N ASP A 255 -0.86 -3.16 20.39
CA ASP A 255 -1.72 -3.02 19.21
C ASP A 255 -2.57 -1.74 19.23
N ASP A 256 -2.74 -1.11 20.39
CA ASP A 256 -3.45 0.16 20.56
C ASP A 256 -2.51 1.39 20.55
N SER A 257 -1.21 1.21 20.24
CA SER A 257 -0.24 2.30 20.32
C SER A 257 -0.40 3.29 19.18
N VAL A 258 -0.46 4.58 19.52
CA VAL A 258 -0.46 5.70 18.56
C VAL A 258 0.97 6.22 18.36
N PHE A 259 1.46 6.13 17.14
CA PHE A 259 2.73 6.67 16.70
C PHE A 259 2.53 8.09 16.22
N GLN A 260 3.22 9.01 16.88
CA GLN A 260 3.32 10.37 16.39
C GLN A 260 4.41 10.44 15.34
N LEU A 261 4.04 10.89 14.14
CA LEU A 261 5.01 11.16 13.09
C LEU A 261 5.89 12.36 13.50
N PRO A 262 7.23 12.27 13.36
CA PRO A 262 8.11 13.40 13.59
C PRO A 262 7.69 14.63 12.78
N ARG A 263 7.96 15.82 13.34
CA ARG A 263 7.32 17.11 13.01
C ARG A 263 7.60 17.70 11.61
N CYS A 264 8.17 16.95 10.66
CA CYS A 264 8.81 17.57 9.49
C CYS A 264 8.56 16.90 8.13
N ASP A 265 7.81 15.80 8.04
CA ASP A 265 7.53 15.19 6.75
C ASP A 265 6.09 15.46 6.29
N PRO A 266 5.87 15.79 5.00
CA PRO A 266 4.53 15.80 4.45
C PRO A 266 3.90 14.43 4.69
N VAL A 267 2.64 14.43 5.10
CA VAL A 267 1.82 13.25 5.44
C VAL A 267 1.88 12.14 4.38
N SER A 268 2.17 12.50 3.13
CA SER A 268 2.37 11.58 2.03
C SER A 268 3.59 10.68 2.18
N ALA A 269 4.66 11.09 2.88
CA ALA A 269 5.90 10.33 2.91
C ALA A 269 5.79 8.98 3.65
N PRO A 270 5.18 8.88 4.85
CA PRO A 270 4.92 7.59 5.49
C PRO A 270 3.99 6.69 4.67
N ASP A 271 2.93 7.24 4.07
CA ASP A 271 2.03 6.47 3.19
C ASP A 271 2.83 5.84 2.05
N ILE A 272 3.55 6.66 1.30
CA ILE A 272 4.39 6.23 0.17
C ILE A 272 5.45 5.22 0.63
N CYS A 273 6.06 5.45 1.79
CA CYS A 273 7.02 4.54 2.39
C CYS A 273 6.41 3.15 2.60
N PHE A 274 5.21 3.05 3.17
CA PHE A 274 4.52 1.77 3.35
C PHE A 274 4.06 1.17 2.03
N GLN A 275 3.53 1.96 1.09
CA GLN A 275 3.18 1.46 -0.24
C GLN A 275 4.40 0.78 -0.89
N ILE A 276 5.57 1.43 -0.88
CA ILE A 276 6.82 0.87 -1.42
C ILE A 276 7.27 -0.36 -0.62
N ALA A 277 7.15 -0.32 0.71
CA ALA A 277 7.49 -1.46 1.55
C ALA A 277 6.72 -2.71 1.11
N HIS A 278 5.44 -2.53 0.75
CA HIS A 278 4.54 -3.56 0.24
C HIS A 278 4.66 -3.84 -1.27
N GLY A 279 5.67 -3.29 -1.93
CA GLY A 279 6.01 -3.60 -3.32
C GLY A 279 5.33 -2.71 -4.37
N VAL A 280 4.64 -1.64 -3.96
CA VAL A 280 4.08 -0.67 -4.91
C VAL A 280 5.22 0.12 -5.56
N GLN A 281 5.24 0.13 -6.89
CA GLN A 281 6.22 0.89 -7.67
C GLN A 281 5.71 2.31 -7.89
N MET A 282 6.21 3.24 -7.08
CA MET A 282 5.83 4.65 -7.13
C MET A 282 6.66 5.39 -8.19
N LYS A 283 6.02 6.28 -8.96
CA LYS A 283 6.68 7.00 -10.07
C LYS A 283 7.03 8.44 -9.74
N ASP A 284 6.20 9.12 -8.93
CA ASP A 284 6.37 10.55 -8.62
C ASP A 284 6.22 10.78 -7.12
N PHE A 285 7.34 11.00 -6.43
CA PHE A 285 7.32 11.28 -4.99
C PHE A 285 8.62 11.92 -4.50
N TYR A 286 8.53 12.66 -3.40
CA TYR A 286 9.66 13.29 -2.73
C TYR A 286 10.57 12.25 -2.07
N LEU A 287 11.63 11.86 -2.77
CA LEU A 287 12.56 10.80 -2.33
C LEU A 287 13.18 11.08 -0.96
N THR A 288 13.60 12.32 -0.69
CA THR A 288 14.17 12.77 0.60
C THR A 288 13.28 12.41 1.78
N HIS A 289 12.01 12.82 1.71
CA HIS A 289 11.02 12.58 2.77
C HIS A 289 10.73 11.09 2.95
N VAL A 290 10.65 10.34 1.84
CA VAL A 290 10.43 8.88 1.90
C VAL A 290 11.65 8.15 2.47
N ILE A 291 12.87 8.61 2.19
CA ILE A 291 14.11 8.07 2.76
C ILE A 291 14.18 8.34 4.26
N ASN A 292 13.84 9.55 4.71
CA ASN A 292 13.75 9.88 6.13
C ASN A 292 12.73 8.98 6.85
N ALA A 293 11.53 8.81 6.27
CA ALA A 293 10.52 7.91 6.80
C ALA A 293 11.01 6.44 6.82
N ALA A 294 11.70 6.00 5.77
CA ALA A 294 12.25 4.65 5.69
C ALA A 294 13.30 4.40 6.78
N ASP A 295 14.20 5.36 7.04
CA ASP A 295 15.15 5.23 8.15
C ASP A 295 14.46 5.28 9.51
N LEU A 296 13.45 6.13 9.70
CA LEU A 296 12.67 6.19 10.92
C LEU A 296 12.06 4.82 11.27
N PHE A 297 11.37 4.20 10.30
CA PHE A 297 10.72 2.89 10.49
C PHE A 297 11.65 1.69 10.26
N LYS A 298 12.93 1.94 9.97
CA LYS A 298 13.94 0.91 9.66
C LYS A 298 13.53 -0.02 8.50
N LEU A 299 12.86 0.56 7.50
CA LEU A 299 12.41 -0.11 6.27
C LEU A 299 13.51 -0.07 5.20
N TRP A 300 14.52 -0.93 5.36
CA TRP A 300 15.70 -0.96 4.47
C TRP A 300 15.37 -1.26 3.01
N ASN A 301 14.31 -2.03 2.75
CA ASN A 301 13.83 -2.29 1.40
C ASN A 301 13.34 -1.02 0.70
N VAL A 302 12.71 -0.09 1.43
CA VAL A 302 12.27 1.20 0.90
C VAL A 302 13.46 2.12 0.65
N ALA A 303 14.40 2.21 1.59
CA ALA A 303 15.63 2.99 1.40
C ALA A 303 16.39 2.50 0.14
N ARG A 304 16.49 1.18 -0.04
CA ARG A 304 17.12 0.56 -1.20
C ARG A 304 16.37 0.85 -2.52
N TYR A 305 15.05 0.86 -2.48
CA TYR A 305 14.24 1.25 -3.64
C TYR A 305 14.47 2.71 -4.02
N CYS A 306 14.48 3.61 -3.04
CA CYS A 306 14.74 5.03 -3.26
C CYS A 306 16.16 5.25 -3.82
N GLU A 307 17.17 4.56 -3.28
CA GLU A 307 18.53 4.59 -3.80
C GLU A 307 18.60 4.23 -5.29
N LEU A 308 17.90 3.18 -5.70
CA LEU A 308 17.83 2.78 -7.11
C LEU A 308 17.15 3.83 -7.99
N LYS A 309 16.08 4.45 -7.50
CA LYS A 309 15.39 5.53 -8.24
C LYS A 309 16.28 6.74 -8.48
N ILE A 310 17.11 7.11 -7.49
CA ILE A 310 18.08 8.20 -7.66
C ILE A 310 19.15 7.82 -8.69
N ILE A 311 19.67 6.59 -8.62
CA ILE A 311 20.65 6.10 -9.59
C ILE A 311 20.08 6.11 -11.01
N GLU A 312 18.85 5.59 -11.19
CA GLU A 312 18.15 5.59 -12.49
C GLU A 312 18.00 7.02 -13.05
N ALA A 313 17.63 7.99 -12.20
CA ALA A 313 17.53 9.39 -12.61
C ALA A 313 18.89 9.95 -13.07
N LEU A 314 19.95 9.76 -12.26
CA LEU A 314 21.30 10.21 -12.58
C LEU A 314 21.88 9.54 -13.84
N GLU A 315 21.57 8.27 -14.07
CA GLU A 315 22.04 7.53 -15.26
C GLU A 315 21.30 7.97 -16.53
N LEU A 316 19.98 8.18 -16.47
CA LEU A 316 19.20 8.71 -17.60
C LEU A 316 19.63 10.13 -17.98
N GLU A 317 20.06 10.92 -17.01
CA GLU A 317 20.50 12.31 -17.21
C GLU A 317 21.95 12.41 -17.68
N SER A 318 22.81 11.40 -17.44
CA SER A 318 24.20 11.35 -17.92
C SER A 318 24.37 11.36 -19.45
N VAL A 319 23.28 11.36 -20.21
CA VAL A 319 23.24 11.58 -21.67
C VAL A 319 23.37 13.07 -22.04
N GLY A 320 23.23 14.01 -21.09
CA GLY A 320 23.53 15.43 -21.26
C GLY A 320 24.29 15.96 -20.04
N ASN A 321 25.48 16.52 -20.23
CA ASN A 321 26.36 17.06 -19.18
C ASN A 321 25.65 18.01 -18.18
N GLN A 322 25.03 17.48 -17.13
CA GLN A 322 24.32 18.23 -16.09
C GLN A 322 24.89 17.91 -14.70
N THR A 323 24.90 18.91 -13.81
CA THR A 323 25.54 18.87 -12.49
C THR A 323 24.57 18.35 -11.43
N ILE A 324 25.09 17.93 -10.26
CA ILE A 324 24.30 17.51 -9.08
C ILE A 324 23.24 18.57 -8.68
N GLU A 325 23.46 19.84 -9.06
CA GLU A 325 22.56 20.97 -8.83
C GLU A 325 21.22 20.85 -9.57
N ASP A 326 21.15 20.10 -10.68
CA ASP A 326 19.95 19.94 -11.50
C ASP A 326 18.91 18.96 -10.88
N LEU A 327 19.30 18.15 -9.89
CA LEU A 327 18.37 17.29 -9.15
C LEU A 327 17.25 18.07 -8.45
N GLY A 328 17.51 19.33 -8.08
CA GLY A 328 16.51 20.23 -7.50
C GLY A 328 15.46 20.73 -8.53
N ILE A 329 15.78 20.71 -9.82
CA ILE A 329 14.88 21.16 -10.91
C ILE A 329 13.81 20.10 -11.22
N PHE A 330 14.10 18.81 -10.97
CA PHE A 330 13.20 17.70 -11.27
C PHE A 330 12.25 17.32 -10.11
N GLY A 331 12.10 18.20 -9.12
CA GLY A 331 11.16 17.99 -8.01
C GLY A 331 11.65 16.99 -6.96
N TYR A 332 12.94 16.62 -6.97
CA TYR A 332 13.56 15.98 -5.83
C TYR A 332 14.05 17.06 -4.86
N ASP A 333 13.64 17.03 -3.59
CA ASP A 333 14.04 18.06 -2.60
C ASP A 333 15.52 17.95 -2.16
N PHE A 334 16.41 17.49 -3.04
CA PHE A 334 17.84 17.39 -2.79
C PHE A 334 18.52 18.72 -3.12
N ALA A 335 18.50 19.65 -2.17
CA ALA A 335 19.31 20.86 -2.27
C ALA A 335 20.77 20.60 -1.82
N PHE A 336 21.46 19.63 -2.44
CA PHE A 336 22.88 19.44 -2.18
C PHE A 336 23.68 20.42 -3.02
N GLN A 337 24.42 21.30 -2.35
CA GLN A 337 25.29 22.29 -3.00
C GLN A 337 26.64 21.69 -3.44
N THR A 338 26.98 20.49 -2.94
CA THR A 338 28.30 19.87 -3.15
C THR A 338 28.19 18.35 -3.25
N ALA A 339 29.11 17.71 -3.99
CA ALA A 339 29.22 16.25 -4.02
C ALA A 339 29.51 15.65 -2.62
N ALA A 340 30.20 16.39 -1.75
CA ALA A 340 30.48 15.97 -0.38
C ALA A 340 29.23 15.96 0.50
N SER A 341 28.40 17.01 0.46
CA SER A 341 27.12 17.02 1.18
C SER A 341 26.20 15.88 0.70
N PHE A 342 26.17 15.60 -0.60
CA PHE A 342 25.41 14.47 -1.15
C PHE A 342 25.98 13.12 -0.68
N TYR A 343 27.29 12.96 -0.64
CA TYR A 343 27.93 11.76 -0.13
C TYR A 343 27.64 11.52 1.36
N VAL A 344 27.72 12.58 2.18
CA VAL A 344 27.40 12.51 3.62
C VAL A 344 25.95 12.05 3.80
N TYR A 345 25.03 12.57 2.98
CA TYR A 345 23.65 12.09 2.96
C TYR A 345 23.56 10.60 2.60
N CYS A 346 24.20 10.16 1.51
CA CYS A 346 24.22 8.75 1.12
C CYS A 346 24.75 7.85 2.24
N SER A 347 25.79 8.31 2.95
CA SER A 347 26.40 7.58 4.06
C SER A 347 25.47 7.47 5.26
N LYS A 348 24.79 8.57 5.62
CA LYS A 348 23.78 8.60 6.69
C LYS A 348 22.70 7.53 6.48
N PHE A 349 22.23 7.38 5.24
CA PHE A 349 21.16 6.42 4.88
C PHE A 349 21.68 5.07 4.35
N ARG A 350 22.99 4.80 4.45
CA ARG A 350 23.65 3.56 4.02
C ARG A 350 23.45 3.23 2.53
N MET A 351 23.32 4.25 1.69
CA MET A 351 23.13 4.17 0.24
C MET A 351 24.48 4.05 -0.49
N ARG A 352 25.15 2.92 -0.30
CA ARG A 352 26.54 2.73 -0.78
C ARG A 352 26.69 2.76 -2.30
N ARG A 353 25.68 2.30 -3.05
CA ARG A 353 25.77 2.28 -4.53
C ARG A 353 25.62 3.69 -5.08
N LEU A 354 24.69 4.47 -4.51
CA LEU A 354 24.54 5.87 -4.88
C LEU A 354 25.78 6.68 -4.52
N ALA A 355 26.36 6.46 -3.33
CA ALA A 355 27.64 7.06 -2.96
C ALA A 355 28.74 6.75 -3.99
N GLY A 356 28.78 5.52 -4.52
CA GLY A 356 29.69 5.15 -5.61
C GLY A 356 29.41 5.92 -6.91
N VAL A 357 28.14 6.10 -7.30
CA VAL A 357 27.79 6.91 -8.48
C VAL A 357 28.28 8.35 -8.33
N VAL A 358 28.06 8.98 -7.17
CA VAL A 358 28.55 10.34 -6.88
C VAL A 358 30.07 10.43 -7.06
N LEU A 359 30.82 9.49 -6.50
CA LEU A 359 32.28 9.45 -6.64
C LEU A 359 32.76 9.19 -8.07
N ARG A 360 32.02 8.39 -8.86
CA ARG A 360 32.37 8.13 -10.27
C ARG A 360 32.21 9.35 -11.15
N ASN A 361 31.24 10.20 -10.84
CA ASN A 361 30.91 11.38 -11.66
C ASN A 361 31.81 12.58 -11.36
N MET A 362 32.72 12.48 -10.39
CA MET A 362 33.77 13.49 -10.20
C MET A 362 34.74 13.45 -11.38
N ASN A 363 34.83 14.58 -12.08
CA ASN A 363 35.48 14.68 -13.39
C ASN A 363 36.76 15.53 -13.37
N SER A 364 37.11 16.11 -12.22
CA SER A 364 38.35 16.89 -12.09
C SER A 364 39.07 16.65 -10.77
N GLU A 365 40.40 16.82 -10.80
CA GLU A 365 41.26 16.79 -9.62
C GLU A 365 40.88 17.89 -8.61
N LYS A 366 40.42 19.06 -9.09
CA LYS A 366 39.93 20.15 -8.25
C LYS A 366 38.69 19.73 -7.46
N GLU A 367 37.69 19.17 -8.13
CA GLU A 367 36.46 18.67 -7.51
C GLU A 367 36.76 17.59 -6.46
N MET A 368 37.68 16.67 -6.76
CA MET A 368 38.14 15.66 -5.82
C MET A 368 38.82 16.27 -4.58
N ARG A 369 39.68 17.28 -4.75
CA ARG A 369 40.30 18.00 -3.63
C ARG A 369 39.29 18.72 -2.76
N ASP A 370 38.33 19.42 -3.39
CA ASP A 370 37.26 20.13 -2.68
C ASP A 370 36.40 19.12 -1.89
N PHE A 371 36.04 17.99 -2.50
CA PHE A 371 35.36 16.88 -1.84
C PHE A 371 36.14 16.36 -0.62
N MET A 372 37.43 16.06 -0.78
CA MET A 372 38.28 15.52 0.30
C MET A 372 38.43 16.51 1.45
N LYS A 373 38.53 17.81 1.15
CA LYS A 373 38.59 18.87 2.16
C LYS A 373 37.30 18.93 2.96
N GLU A 374 36.16 18.89 2.30
CA GLU A 374 34.84 18.96 2.94
C GLU A 374 34.52 17.70 3.76
N ILE A 375 34.91 16.52 3.28
CA ILE A 375 34.64 15.26 3.96
C ILE A 375 35.67 14.90 5.05
N SER A 376 36.76 15.67 5.20
CA SER A 376 37.80 15.41 6.20
C SER A 376 37.26 15.33 7.63
N GLY A 377 36.23 16.14 7.97
CA GLY A 377 35.51 16.08 9.24
C GLY A 377 34.56 14.87 9.40
N TYR A 378 34.35 14.11 8.32
CA TYR A 378 33.42 12.98 8.22
C TYR A 378 34.12 11.69 7.77
N ALA A 379 35.44 11.60 7.90
CA ALA A 379 36.22 10.45 7.42
C ALA A 379 35.72 9.10 7.96
N SER A 380 35.13 9.07 9.15
CA SER A 380 34.51 7.87 9.74
C SER A 380 33.27 7.36 8.99
N LEU A 381 32.67 8.18 8.12
CA LEU A 381 31.52 7.80 7.30
C LEU A 381 31.93 7.14 5.98
N LEU A 382 33.23 7.18 5.62
CA LEU A 382 33.72 6.54 4.42
C LEU A 382 33.65 5.01 4.54
N SER A 383 32.79 4.38 3.72
CA SER A 383 32.81 2.93 3.58
C SER A 383 34.12 2.46 2.91
N GLY A 384 34.55 1.24 3.19
CA GLY A 384 35.76 0.67 2.55
C GLY A 384 35.71 0.75 1.01
N GLU A 385 34.54 0.51 0.43
CA GLU A 385 34.29 0.60 -1.02
C GLU A 385 34.42 2.02 -1.54
N ALA A 386 33.96 3.01 -0.78
CA ALA A 386 34.16 4.41 -1.13
C ALA A 386 35.64 4.82 -1.06
N ILE A 387 36.38 4.33 -0.06
CA ILE A 387 37.83 4.56 0.02
C ILE A 387 38.53 3.96 -1.21
N LYS A 388 38.19 2.71 -1.59
CA LYS A 388 38.73 2.06 -2.80
C LYS A 388 38.46 2.89 -4.06
N MET A 389 37.25 3.43 -4.19
CA MET A 389 36.87 4.26 -5.35
C MET A 389 37.59 5.60 -5.37
N LEU A 390 37.72 6.26 -4.21
CA LEU A 390 38.50 7.51 -4.08
C LEU A 390 39.96 7.29 -4.49
N VAL A 391 40.58 6.25 -3.95
CA VAL A 391 41.97 5.89 -4.28
C VAL A 391 42.11 5.65 -5.78
N ARG A 392 41.19 4.88 -6.39
CA ARG A 392 41.21 4.64 -7.85
C ARG A 392 41.13 5.95 -8.65
N LYS A 393 40.19 6.83 -8.32
CA LYS A 393 40.02 8.11 -9.02
C LYS A 393 41.23 9.04 -8.85
N ILE A 394 41.85 9.04 -7.67
CA ILE A 394 43.12 9.75 -7.44
C ILE A 394 44.17 9.25 -8.44
N PHE A 395 44.36 7.94 -8.57
CA PHE A 395 45.29 7.40 -9.55
C PHE A 395 44.92 7.80 -10.99
N ASP A 396 43.64 7.71 -11.37
CA ASP A 396 43.17 8.10 -12.71
C ASP A 396 43.49 9.57 -13.08
N PHE A 397 43.63 10.48 -12.09
CA PHE A 397 44.01 11.89 -12.33
C PHE A 397 45.52 12.13 -12.39
N TYR A 398 46.33 11.24 -11.82
CA TYR A 398 47.79 11.40 -11.71
C TYR A 398 48.58 10.50 -12.67
N THR A 399 47.91 9.69 -13.47
CA THR A 399 48.46 8.92 -14.60
C THR A 399 47.94 9.50 -15.91
#